data_AF-A0A432YEX0-F1
#
_entry.id   AF-A0A432YEX0-F1
#
_cell.length_a   1.000
_cell.length_b   1.000
_cell.length_c   1.000
_cell.angle_alpha   90.00
_cell.angle_beta   90.00
_cell.angle_gamma   90.00
#
_symmetry.space_group_name_H-M   'P 1'
#
loop_
_entity.id
_entity.type
_entity.pdbx_description
1 polymer ?
#
loop_
_entity_poly.entity_id
_entity_poly.type
_entity_poly.pdbx_seq_one_letter_code
_entity_poly.pdbx_strand_id
1 'polypeptide(L)' 'MENILAAILFAVLTASGALGVSSLGMFLFHRNPEDRDSEQRERWEYGFFGLAGIVVMLLMWFAL' A
#
# COMPACT_ATOMS: atom_id res chain seq x y z
N MET A 1 -8.47 17.82 -22.79
CA MET A 1 -9.09 16.91 -21.81
C MET A 1 -8.98 15.44 -22.18
N GLU A 2 -8.41 15.08 -23.34
CA GLU A 2 -8.41 13.71 -23.88
C GLU A 2 -7.80 12.63 -22.97
N ASN A 3 -6.93 12.97 -22.01
CA ASN A 3 -6.29 11.95 -21.15
C ASN A 3 -6.23 12.29 -19.67
N ILE A 4 -7.10 13.20 -19.18
CA ILE A 4 -7.09 13.55 -17.75
C ILE A 4 -7.49 12.37 -16.86
N LEU A 5 -8.39 11.50 -17.33
CA LEU A 5 -8.80 10.30 -16.62
C LEU A 5 -7.63 9.31 -16.48
N ALA A 6 -6.91 9.05 -17.57
CA ALA A 6 -5.73 8.19 -17.55
C ALA A 6 -4.62 8.73 -16.62
N ALA A 7 -4.40 10.05 -16.63
CA ALA A 7 -3.44 10.68 -15.71
C ALA A 7 -3.83 10.49 -14.23
N ILE A 8 -5.12 10.59 -13.90
CA ILE A 8 -5.62 10.34 -12.55
C ILE A 8 -5.44 8.86 -12.16
N LEU A 9 -5.82 7.93 -13.05
CA LEU A 9 -5.65 6.49 -12.81
C LEU A 9 -4.18 6.13 -12.58
N PHE A 10 -3.27 6.69 -13.38
CA PHE A 10 -1.84 6.52 -13.21
C PHE A 10 -1.32 7.10 -11.88
N ALA A 11 -1.82 8.26 -11.47
CA ALA A 11 -1.46 8.84 -10.18
C ALA A 11 -1.92 7.96 -9.01
N VAL A 12 -3.15 7.45 -9.05
CA VAL A 12 -3.68 6.53 -8.02
C VAL A 12 -2.93 5.20 -8.02
N LEU A 13 -2.62 4.65 -9.20
CA LEU A 13 -1.79 3.46 -9.36
C LEU A 13 -0.44 3.64 -8.66
N THR A 14 0.25 4.74 -8.98
CA THR A 14 1.59 5.02 -8.43
C THR A 14 1.54 5.24 -6.92
N ALA A 15 0.57 6.02 -6.44
CA ALA A 15 0.40 6.30 -5.02
C ALA A 15 0.08 5.03 -4.22
N SER A 16 -0.91 4.26 -4.67
CA SER A 16 -1.30 3.01 -3.99
C SER A 16 -0.21 1.94 -4.05
N GLY A 17 0.51 1.83 -5.17
CA GLY A 17 1.65 0.94 -5.29
C GLY A 17 2.80 1.31 -4.35
N ALA A 18 3.20 2.59 -4.32
CA ALA A 18 4.27 3.07 -3.44
C ALA A 18 3.91 2.89 -1.96
N LEU A 19 2.68 3.25 -1.57
CA LEU A 19 2.21 3.06 -0.19
C LEU A 19 2.08 1.58 0.17
N GLY A 20 1.55 0.76 -0.74
CA GLY A 20 1.39 -0.68 -0.54
C GLY A 20 2.72 -1.39 -0.35
N VAL A 21 3.70 -1.16 -1.24
CA VAL A 21 5.05 -1.72 -1.12
C VAL A 21 5.74 -1.24 0.16
N SER A 22 5.64 0.05 0.49
CA SER A 22 6.24 0.60 1.71
C SER A 22 5.65 -0.05 2.96
N SER A 23 4.32 -0.24 2.99
CA SER A 23 3.63 -0.88 4.10
C SER A 23 3.98 -2.36 4.22
N LEU A 24 4.11 -3.10 3.11
CA LEU A 24 4.65 -4.47 3.13
C LEU A 24 6.10 -4.52 3.62
N GLY A 25 6.91 -3.52 3.30
CA GLY A 25 8.24 -3.36 3.88
C GLY A 25 8.17 -3.24 5.40
N MET A 26 7.28 -2.39 5.92
CA MET A 26 7.06 -2.25 7.37
C MET A 26 6.58 -3.56 8.00
N PHE A 27 5.69 -4.32 7.35
CA PHE A 27 5.26 -5.63 7.85
C PHE A 27 6.43 -6.62 8.07
N LEU A 28 7.43 -6.59 7.19
CA LEU A 28 8.59 -7.49 7.22
C LEU A 28 9.69 -7.01 8.19
N PHE A 29 9.91 -5.70 8.28
CA PHE A 29 11.09 -5.15 8.94
C PHE A 29 10.81 -4.36 10.24
N HIS A 30 9.56 -3.94 10.48
CA HIS A 30 9.21 -3.21 11.70
C HIS A 30 9.37 -4.11 12.94
N ARG A 31 9.95 -3.53 14.01
CA ARG A 31 10.15 -4.16 15.31
C ARG A 31 9.91 -3.14 16.42
N ASN A 32 9.19 -3.53 17.45
CA ASN A 32 9.00 -2.73 18.66
C ASN A 32 9.44 -3.55 19.88
N PRO A 33 10.71 -3.40 20.31
CA PRO A 33 11.28 -4.21 21.38
C PRO A 33 10.71 -3.91 22.77
N GLU A 34 10.02 -2.79 22.93
CA GLU A 34 9.47 -2.34 24.22
C GLU A 34 8.09 -2.92 24.49
N ASP A 35 7.30 -3.20 23.45
CA ASP A 35 5.93 -3.70 23.59
C ASP A 35 5.55 -4.65 22.43
N ARG A 36 5.38 -5.93 22.80
CA ARG A 36 5.09 -7.02 21.87
C ARG A 36 3.65 -7.02 21.37
N ASP A 37 2.72 -6.48 22.13
CA ASP A 37 1.30 -6.47 21.76
C ASP A 37 1.04 -5.35 20.75
N SER A 38 1.65 -4.18 20.96
CA SER A 38 1.63 -3.13 19.93
C SER A 38 2.39 -3.53 18.66
N GLU A 39 3.55 -4.20 18.76
CA GLU A 39 4.27 -4.70 17.57
C GLU A 39 3.37 -5.60 16.70
N GLN A 40 2.63 -6.52 17.32
CA GLN A 40 1.76 -7.43 16.58
C GLN A 40 0.61 -6.69 15.90
N ARG A 41 -0.02 -5.76 16.60
CA ARG A 41 -1.10 -4.95 16.05
C ARG A 41 -0.60 -4.13 14.85
N GLU A 42 0.53 -3.45 14.99
CA GLU A 42 1.13 -2.63 13.94
C GLU A 42 1.51 -3.48 12.73
N ARG A 43 2.08 -4.67 12.93
CA ARG A 43 2.34 -5.61 11.82
C ARG A 43 1.05 -5.99 11.09
N TRP A 44 -0.04 -6.28 11.79
CA TRP A 44 -1.31 -6.58 11.10
C TRP A 44 -1.83 -5.38 10.29
N GLU A 45 -1.73 -4.17 10.84
CA GLU A 45 -2.09 -2.94 10.13
C GLU A 45 -1.22 -2.76 8.88
N TYR A 46 0.10 -2.93 8.98
CA TYR A 46 1.01 -2.88 7.83
C TYR A 46 0.71 -3.95 6.77
N GLY A 47 0.41 -5.18 7.19
CA GLY A 47 0.03 -6.24 6.26
C GLY A 47 -1.27 -5.91 5.52
N PHE A 48 -2.28 -5.41 6.24
CA PHE A 48 -3.57 -5.01 5.66
C PHE A 48 -3.43 -3.86 4.67
N PHE A 49 -2.80 -2.75 5.07
CA PHE A 49 -2.61 -1.59 4.21
C PHE A 49 -1.70 -1.91 3.02
N GLY A 50 -0.68 -2.74 3.24
CA GLY A 50 0.18 -3.26 2.18
C GLY A 50 -0.60 -4.00 1.11
N LEU A 51 -1.37 -5.03 1.51
CA LEU A 51 -2.17 -5.82 0.58
C LEU A 51 -3.24 -4.97 -0.12
N ALA A 52 -3.96 -4.13 0.62
CA ALA A 52 -4.98 -3.25 0.05
C ALA A 52 -4.38 -2.28 -0.99
N GLY A 53 -3.21 -1.69 -0.70
CA GLY A 53 -2.51 -0.83 -1.64
C GLY A 53 -2.12 -1.54 -2.94
N ILE A 54 -1.61 -2.77 -2.84
CA ILE A 54 -1.30 -3.60 -4.02
C ILE A 54 -2.55 -3.95 -4.82
N VAL A 55 -3.65 -4.31 -4.16
CA VAL A 55 -4.92 -4.60 -4.86
C VAL A 55 -5.41 -3.37 -5.61
N VAL A 56 -5.41 -2.19 -4.98
CA VAL A 56 -5.80 -0.93 -5.65
C VAL A 56 -4.87 -0.63 -6.84
N MET A 57 -3.56 -0.79 -6.67
CA MET A 57 -2.60 -0.61 -7.77
C MET A 57 -2.92 -1.52 -8.95
N LEU A 58 -3.20 -2.81 -8.71
CA LEU A 58 -3.55 -3.78 -9.75
C LEU A 58 -4.88 -3.43 -10.43
N LEU A 59 -5.86 -2.94 -9.69
CA LEU A 59 -7.14 -2.48 -10.25
C LEU A 59 -6.96 -1.24 -11.14
N MET A 60 -6.12 -0.27 -10.73
CA MET A 60 -5.81 0.89 -11.55
C MET A 60 -4.99 0.52 -12.78
N TRP A 61 -4.07 -0.45 -12.66
CA TRP A 61 -3.34 -1.00 -13.80
C TRP A 61 -4.31 -1.64 -14.81
N PHE A 62 -5.27 -2.43 -14.34
CA PHE A 62 -6.28 -3.05 -15.19
C PHE A 62 -7.21 -2.03 -15.87
N ALA A 63 -7.47 -0.89 -15.21
CA ALA A 63 -8.35 0.15 -15.72
C ALA A 63 -7.68 1.10 -16.72
N LEU A 64 -6.34 1.12 -16.79
CA LEU A 64 -5.53 1.86 -17.77
C LEU A 64 -5.43 1.09 -19.09
#